data_AF-A0A5J4L1L6-F1
#
_entry.id   AF-A0A5J4L1L6-F1
#
_cell.length_a   1.000
_cell.length_b   1.000
_cell.length_c   1.000
_cell.angle_alpha   90.00
_cell.angle_beta   90.00
_cell.angle_gamma   90.00
#
_symmetry.space_group_name_H-M   'P 1'
#
loop_
_entity.id
_entity.type
_entity.pdbx_description
1 polymer ?
#
loop_
_entity_poly.entity_id
_entity_poly.type
_entity_poly.pdbx_seq_one_letter_code
_entity_poly.pdbx_strand_id
1 'polypeptide(L)'
;MFFKMMVLLLKNAVMDLGLLSAEKTVDIESKGEAFLAAFFLGAQATWKKASVIECTANVSEYGNQSRVRVNFQVKVLDNKGGIREVKQIEEEKYYQDFFLKVDKGIFIQKEKL
;
A
#
# COMPACT_ATOMS: atom_id res chain seq x y z
N MET A 1 -8.12 16.28 -13.14
CA MET A 1 -7.89 14.87 -12.77
C MET A 1 -6.92 14.87 -11.59
N PHE A 2 -7.42 14.79 -10.36
CA PHE A 2 -6.56 14.83 -9.17
C PHE A 2 -5.70 13.56 -9.13
N PHE A 3 -4.38 13.72 -9.25
CA PHE A 3 -3.43 12.66 -8.91
C PHE A 3 -3.63 12.33 -7.43
N LYS A 4 -4.38 11.27 -7.11
CA LYS A 4 -4.46 10.73 -5.75
C LYS A 4 -3.07 10.18 -5.42
N MET A 5 -2.26 11.00 -4.75
CA MET A 5 -0.86 10.69 -4.45
C MET A 5 -0.78 9.40 -3.62
N MET A 6 0.02 8.45 -4.08
CA MET A 6 0.23 7.19 -3.40
C MET A 6 1.35 7.38 -2.39
N VAL A 7 1.01 7.94 -1.24
CA VAL A 7 1.92 8.10 -0.11
C VAL A 7 1.82 6.86 0.78
N LEU A 8 2.95 6.21 1.04
CA LEU A 8 3.10 5.14 2.02
C LEU A 8 3.87 5.72 3.22
N LEU A 9 3.45 5.37 4.44
CA LEU A 9 4.13 5.73 5.67
C LEU A 9 5.23 4.70 5.94
N LEU A 10 6.46 5.17 6.08
CA LEU A 10 7.62 4.33 6.39
C LEU A 10 7.45 3.70 7.78
N LYS A 11 7.56 2.37 7.85
CA LYS A 11 7.44 1.60 9.08
C LYS A 11 8.79 1.21 9.64
N ASN A 12 9.68 0.73 8.78
CA ASN A 12 11.01 0.33 9.16
C ASN A 12 11.96 0.49 7.98
N ALA A 13 13.21 0.87 8.27
CA ALA A 13 14.29 0.97 7.32
C ALA A 13 15.55 0.37 7.94
N VAL A 14 15.96 -0.80 7.44
CA VAL A 14 17.18 -1.49 7.85
C VAL A 14 18.23 -1.24 6.77
N MET A 15 19.02 -0.20 6.99
CA MET A 15 19.98 0.31 6.00
C MET A 15 21.04 -0.73 5.62
N ASP A 16 21.54 -1.50 6.59
CA ASP A 16 22.59 -2.52 6.39
C ASP A 16 22.15 -3.64 5.42
N LEU A 17 20.85 -3.94 5.39
CA LEU A 17 20.27 -4.95 4.50
C LEU A 17 19.58 -4.33 3.27
N GLY A 18 19.57 -3.00 3.18
CA GLY A 18 18.81 -2.25 2.18
C GLY A 18 17.31 -2.56 2.20
N LEU A 19 16.77 -2.96 3.35
CA LEU A 19 15.37 -3.37 3.49
C LEU A 19 14.52 -2.22 4.01
N LEU A 20 13.44 -1.91 3.29
CA LEU A 20 12.48 -0.88 3.62
C LEU A 20 11.09 -1.51 3.71
N SER A 21 10.30 -1.08 4.68
CA SER A 21 8.89 -1.41 4.77
C SER A 21 8.07 -0.15 4.98
N ALA A 22 6.92 -0.09 4.33
CA ALA A 22 6.00 1.03 4.42
C ALA A 22 4.56 0.53 4.29
N GLU A 23 3.61 1.27 4.84
CA GLU A 23 2.20 0.92 4.70
C GLU A 23 1.34 2.14 4.37
N LYS A 24 0.19 1.89 3.75
CA LYS A 24 -0.88 2.88 3.62
C LYS A 24 -2.20 2.24 3.97
N THR A 25 -2.88 2.82 4.95
CA THR A 25 -4.25 2.44 5.30
C THR A 25 -5.24 3.39 4.66
N VAL A 26 -6.29 2.84 4.07
CA VAL A 26 -7.36 3.58 3.39
C VAL A 26 -8.70 3.08 3.91
N ASP A 27 -9.58 3.99 4.31
CA ASP A 27 -10.98 3.64 4.60
C ASP A 27 -11.69 3.32 3.27
N ILE A 28 -12.26 2.12 3.19
CA ILE A 28 -13.00 1.61 2.03
C ILE A 28 -14.46 1.29 2.39
N GLU A 29 -14.94 1.81 3.52
CA GLU A 29 -16.30 1.57 3.98
C GLU A 29 -17.34 2.14 3.02
N SER A 30 -18.26 1.27 2.59
CA SER A 30 -19.50 1.67 1.97
C SER A 30 -20.57 1.85 3.05
N LYS A 31 -21.01 3.10 3.26
CA LYS A 31 -22.06 3.43 4.26
C LYS A 31 -23.36 2.65 4.01
N GLY A 32 -23.71 2.41 2.75
CA GLY A 32 -24.90 1.63 2.38
C GLY A 32 -24.77 0.16 2.76
N GLU A 33 -23.64 -0.47 2.45
CA GLU A 33 -23.37 -1.86 2.84
C GLU A 33 -23.30 -2.02 4.36
N ALA A 34 -22.66 -1.07 5.06
CA ALA A 34 -22.58 -1.06 6.52
C ALA A 34 -23.97 -0.98 7.16
N PHE A 35 -24.82 -0.06 6.69
CA PHE A 35 -26.18 0.09 7.18
C PHE A 35 -27.03 -1.16 6.90
N LEU A 36 -26.98 -1.69 5.68
CA LEU A 36 -27.74 -2.87 5.29
C LEU A 36 -27.32 -4.09 6.12
N ALA A 37 -26.01 -4.30 6.28
CA ALA A 37 -25.49 -5.39 7.09
C ALA A 37 -25.92 -5.26 8.56
N ALA A 38 -25.82 -4.06 9.14
CA ALA A 38 -26.26 -3.80 10.51
C ALA A 38 -27.76 -4.04 10.70
N PHE A 39 -28.58 -3.65 9.72
CA PHE A 39 -30.03 -3.83 9.77
C PHE A 39 -30.43 -5.32 9.75
N PHE A 40 -29.82 -6.14 8.88
CA PHE A 40 -30.19 -7.56 8.75
C PHE A 40 -29.48 -8.51 9.72
N LEU A 41 -28.25 -8.20 10.13
CA LEU A 41 -27.40 -9.12 10.93
C LEU A 41 -27.12 -8.60 12.35
N GLY A 42 -27.63 -7.42 12.71
CA GLY A 42 -27.52 -6.86 14.05
C GLY A 42 -26.08 -6.79 14.56
N ALA A 43 -25.87 -7.18 15.82
CA ALA A 43 -24.57 -7.12 16.49
C ALA A 43 -23.47 -7.99 15.83
N GLN A 44 -23.84 -8.98 15.01
CA GLN A 44 -22.89 -9.85 14.32
C GLN A 44 -22.51 -9.35 12.92
N ALA A 45 -23.12 -8.26 12.45
CA ALA A 45 -22.82 -7.67 11.16
C ALA A 45 -21.33 -7.35 11.00
N THR A 46 -20.76 -7.75 9.86
CA THR A 46 -19.42 -7.35 9.45
C THR A 46 -19.43 -6.82 8.03
N TRP A 47 -18.68 -5.74 7.76
CA TRP A 47 -18.52 -5.11 6.46
C TRP A 47 -17.07 -4.66 6.25
N LYS A 48 -16.67 -4.40 5.00
CA LYS A 48 -15.32 -3.91 4.68
C LYS A 48 -15.14 -2.51 5.28
N LYS A 49 -14.06 -2.31 6.03
CA LYS A 49 -13.76 -1.03 6.69
C LYS A 49 -12.47 -0.41 6.19
N ALA A 50 -11.38 -1.16 6.23
CA ALA A 50 -10.07 -0.63 5.90
C ALA A 50 -9.37 -1.52 4.88
N SER A 51 -8.57 -0.90 4.02
CA SER A 51 -7.61 -1.56 3.15
C SER A 51 -6.22 -1.09 3.56
N VAL A 52 -5.37 -2.03 3.95
CA VAL A 52 -3.97 -1.79 4.30
C VAL A 52 -3.11 -2.29 3.15
N ILE A 53 -2.41 -1.37 2.49
CA ILE A 53 -1.43 -1.67 1.45
C ILE A 53 -0.06 -1.68 2.12
N GLU A 54 0.54 -2.84 2.23
CA GLU A 54 1.90 -3.03 2.74
C GLU A 54 2.86 -3.10 1.56
N CYS A 55 3.98 -2.38 1.66
CA CYS A 55 5.05 -2.34 0.69
C CYS A 55 6.34 -2.77 1.38
N THR A 56 7.03 -3.75 0.79
CA THR A 56 8.40 -4.11 1.18
C THR A 56 9.32 -3.90 0.00
N ALA A 57 10.37 -3.11 0.18
CA ALA A 57 11.38 -2.85 -0.82
C ALA A 57 12.76 -3.33 -0.34
N ASN A 58 13.52 -3.95 -1.24
CA ASN A 58 14.91 -4.30 -1.03
C ASN A 58 15.76 -3.56 -2.07
N VAL A 59 16.77 -2.83 -1.61
CA VAL A 59 17.73 -2.10 -2.41
C VAL A 59 19.09 -2.75 -2.21
N SER A 60 19.73 -3.15 -3.30
CA SER A 60 21.05 -3.80 -3.28
C SER A 60 21.93 -3.23 -4.38
N GLU A 61 23.25 -3.35 -4.20
CA GLU A 61 24.21 -3.04 -5.25
C GLU A 61 24.15 -4.09 -6.36
N TYR A 62 24.23 -3.65 -7.61
CA TYR A 62 24.25 -4.50 -8.79
C TYR A 62 25.21 -3.94 -9.83
N GLY A 63 26.49 -4.29 -9.67
CA GLY A 63 27.58 -3.72 -10.47
C GLY A 63 27.64 -2.20 -10.27
N ASN A 64 27.48 -1.45 -11.36
CA ASN A 64 27.51 0.01 -11.34
C ASN A 64 26.12 0.65 -11.13
N GLN A 65 25.11 -0.14 -10.76
CA GLN A 65 23.73 0.30 -10.59
C GLN A 65 23.15 -0.21 -9.27
N SER A 66 22.07 0.41 -8.80
CA SER A 66 21.29 -0.13 -7.69
C SER A 66 20.15 -1.01 -8.24
N ARG A 67 19.99 -2.20 -7.68
CA ARG A 67 18.84 -3.06 -7.92
C ARG A 67 17.80 -2.84 -6.84
N VAL A 68 16.61 -2.43 -7.24
CA VAL A 68 15.45 -2.28 -6.35
C VAL A 68 14.44 -3.38 -6.66
N ARG A 69 14.04 -4.14 -5.64
CA ARG A 69 12.92 -5.09 -5.71
C ARG A 69 11.83 -4.62 -4.77
N VAL A 70 10.59 -4.59 -5.22
CA VAL A 70 9.45 -4.14 -4.41
C VAL A 70 8.35 -5.19 -4.48
N ASN A 71 7.69 -5.44 -3.36
CA ASN A 71 6.51 -6.29 -3.26
C ASN A 71 5.40 -5.53 -2.52
N PHE A 72 4.17 -5.63 -3.02
CA PHE A 72 2.99 -5.05 -2.40
C PHE A 72 1.97 -6.11 -2.03
N GLN A 73 1.43 -6.00 -0.81
CA GLN A 73 0.32 -6.83 -0.32
C GLN A 73 -0.83 -5.92 0.12
N VAL A 74 -2.06 -6.32 -0.20
CA VAL A 74 -3.28 -5.67 0.26
C VAL A 74 -3.95 -6.57 1.28
N LYS A 75 -4.27 -6.00 2.44
CA LYS A 75 -5.11 -6.61 3.47
C LYS A 75 -6.39 -5.82 3.59
N VAL A 76 -7.53 -6.48 3.38
CA VAL A 76 -8.85 -5.89 3.64
C VAL A 76 -9.30 -6.31 5.03
N LEU A 77 -9.55 -5.33 5.88
CA LEU A 77 -10.06 -5.51 7.24
C LEU A 77 -11.56 -5.19 7.28
N ASP A 78 -12.29 -5.94 8.10
CA ASP A 78 -13.65 -5.60 8.47
C ASP A 78 -13.72 -4.56 9.59
N ASN A 79 -14.93 -4.11 9.89
CA ASN A 79 -15.24 -3.15 10.95
C ASN A 79 -14.92 -3.64 12.38
N LYS A 80 -14.59 -4.93 12.56
CA LYS A 80 -14.15 -5.53 13.83
C LYS A 80 -12.65 -5.80 13.86
N GLY A 81 -11.91 -5.39 12.82
CA GLY A 81 -10.47 -5.64 12.68
C GLY A 81 -10.11 -7.03 12.18
N GLY A 82 -11.10 -7.86 11.85
CA GLY A 82 -10.89 -9.16 11.24
C GLY A 82 -10.37 -9.04 9.81
N ILE A 83 -9.45 -9.91 9.42
CA ILE A 83 -8.92 -9.98 8.06
C ILE A 83 -9.97 -10.68 7.18
N ARG A 84 -10.45 -9.99 6.16
CA ARG A 84 -11.35 -10.57 5.15
C ARG A 84 -10.59 -11.11 3.95
N GLU A 85 -9.52 -10.44 3.55
CA GLU A 85 -8.81 -10.75 2.33
C GLU A 85 -7.35 -10.32 2.46
N VAL A 86 -6.45 -11.17 1.97
CA VAL A 86 -5.03 -10.85 1.81
C VAL A 86 -4.64 -11.27 0.41
N LYS A 87 -4.12 -10.33 -0.38
CA LYS A 87 -3.68 -10.60 -1.75
C LYS A 87 -2.41 -9.84 -2.08
N GLN A 88 -1.54 -10.46 -2.86
CA GLN A 88 -0.42 -9.76 -3.47
C GLN A 88 -0.93 -8.93 -4.65
N ILE A 89 -0.40 -7.72 -4.82
CA ILE A 89 -0.65 -6.94 -6.04
C ILE A 89 0.29 -7.47 -7.11
N GLU A 90 -0.28 -7.99 -8.19
CA GLU A 90 0.44 -8.53 -9.35
C GLU A 90 0.22 -7.69 -10.62
N GLU A 91 -0.66 -6.68 -10.56
CA GLU A 91 -1.00 -5.82 -11.68
C GLU A 91 0.22 -5.02 -12.16
N GLU A 92 0.66 -5.28 -13.38
CA GLU A 92 1.85 -4.64 -13.96
C GLU A 92 1.76 -3.11 -13.95
N LYS A 93 0.59 -2.57 -14.29
CA LYS A 93 0.32 -1.13 -14.30
C LYS A 93 0.58 -0.48 -12.93
N TYR A 94 0.25 -1.17 -11.84
CA TYR A 94 0.50 -0.66 -10.49
C TYR A 94 2.00 -0.46 -10.23
N TYR A 95 2.82 -1.42 -10.63
CA TYR A 95 4.27 -1.33 -10.52
C TYR A 95 4.84 -0.25 -11.43
N GLN A 96 4.38 -0.16 -12.68
CA GLN A 96 4.81 0.90 -13.60
C GLN A 96 4.51 2.29 -13.02
N ASP A 97 3.28 2.52 -12.55
CA ASP A 97 2.86 3.79 -11.95
C ASP A 97 3.63 4.11 -10.66
N PHE A 98 4.02 3.10 -9.89
CA PHE A 98 4.87 3.25 -8.71
C PHE A 98 6.30 3.67 -9.11
N PHE A 99 6.95 2.94 -10.01
CA PHE A 99 8.33 3.23 -10.43
C PHE A 99 8.44 4.58 -11.14
N LEU A 100 7.44 4.98 -11.92
CA LEU A 100 7.37 6.32 -12.51
C LEU A 100 7.34 7.43 -11.45
N LYS A 101 6.72 7.19 -10.29
CA LYS A 101 6.72 8.16 -9.18
C LYS A 101 8.07 8.19 -8.46
N VAL A 102 8.67 7.03 -8.24
CA VAL A 102 10.01 6.92 -7.63
C VAL A 102 11.04 7.63 -8.49
N ASP A 103 11.04 7.38 -9.80
CA ASP A 103 11.95 8.01 -10.75
C ASP A 103 11.83 9.55 -10.73
N LYS A 104 10.60 10.07 -10.77
CA LYS A 104 10.33 11.51 -10.61
C LYS A 104 10.81 12.06 -9.26
N GLY A 105 10.63 11.30 -8.18
CA GLY A 105 11.10 11.69 -6.85
C GLY A 105 12.62 11.80 -6.77
N ILE A 106 13.33 10.83 -7.33
CA ILE A 106 14.79 10.83 -7.44
C ILE A 106 15.26 12.01 -8.28
N PHE A 107 14.59 12.29 -9.40
CA PHE A 107 14.90 13.43 -10.26
C PHE A 107 14.77 14.76 -9.50
N ILE A 108 13.65 15.01 -8.83
CA ILE A 108 13.43 16.23 -8.02
C ILE A 108 14.51 16.38 -6.96
N GLN A 109 14.86 15.29 -6.26
CA GLN A 109 15.90 15.31 -5.23
C GLN A 109 17.29 15.63 -5.80
N LYS A 110 17.61 15.17 -7.01
CA LYS A 110 18.86 15.50 -7.71
C LYS A 110 18.93 16.97 -8.12
N GLU A 111 17.81 17.50 -8.64
CA GLU A 111 17.71 18.90 -9.08
C GLU A 111 17.56 19.88 -7.89
N LYS A 112 17.40 19.39 -6.66
CA LYS A 112 17.18 20.18 -5.43
C LYS A 112 15.98 21.13 -5.51
N LEU A 113 14.92 20.69 -6.17
CA LEU A 113 13.63 21.40 -6.26
C LEU A 113 12.71 21.11 -5.07
#